data_AF-A0A4S2L8S3-F1
#
_entry.id   AF-A0A4S2L8S3-F1
#
_cell.length_a   1.000
_cell.length_b   1.000
_cell.length_c   1.000
_cell.angle_alpha   90.00
_cell.angle_beta   90.00
_cell.angle_gamma   90.00
#
_symmetry.space_group_name_H-M   'P 1'
#
loop_
_entity.id
_entity.type
_entity.pdbx_description
1 polymer ?
#
loop_
_entity_poly.entity_id
_entity_poly.type
_entity_poly.pdbx_seq_one_letter_code
_entity_poly.pdbx_strand_id
1 'polypeptide(L)'
;MIWWMQLLIIVVCGAILHLPEFVDAVDFADCGSTGAIVVSVDVFPCNNDPCTLVKGALTTFTVNFVAPGETYSFSYTATVAQSFQSGPLSIRWEILYGNGAKFMCVDFQTVIA
;
A
#
# COMPACT_ATOMS: atom_id res chain seq x y z
N MET A 1 -19.91 -45.00 23.97
CA MET A 1 -18.61 -44.29 23.92
C MET A 1 -18.43 -43.55 22.59
N ILE A 2 -19.36 -42.65 22.23
CA ILE A 2 -19.34 -41.83 20.99
C ILE A 2 -19.38 -40.32 21.30
N TRP A 3 -19.54 -39.96 22.58
CA TRP A 3 -19.63 -38.58 23.07
C TRP A 3 -18.30 -38.00 23.57
N TRP A 4 -17.17 -38.64 23.23
CA TRP A 4 -15.82 -38.19 23.60
C TRP A 4 -15.03 -37.68 22.39
N MET A 5 -15.45 -38.02 21.17
CA MET A 5 -14.76 -37.66 19.92
C MET A 5 -15.22 -36.31 19.33
N GLN A 6 -16.33 -35.74 19.83
CA GLN A 6 -16.80 -34.41 19.43
C GLN A 6 -16.10 -33.25 20.16
N LEU A 7 -15.46 -33.51 21.31
CA LEU A 7 -14.66 -32.50 22.02
C LEU A 7 -13.30 -32.28 21.35
N LEU A 8 -12.74 -33.30 20.67
CA LEU A 8 -11.46 -33.19 19.97
C LEU A 8 -11.52 -32.30 18.72
N ILE A 9 -12.66 -32.20 18.04
CA ILE A 9 -12.81 -31.40 16.81
C ILE A 9 -12.75 -29.89 17.10
N ILE A 10 -13.29 -29.45 18.25
CA ILE A 10 -13.29 -28.03 18.63
C ILE A 10 -11.87 -27.57 18.99
N VAL A 11 -11.05 -28.45 19.57
CA VAL A 11 -9.66 -28.16 19.96
C VAL A 11 -8.75 -27.99 18.75
N VAL A 12 -9.00 -28.69 17.63
CA VAL A 12 -8.23 -28.52 16.38
C VAL A 12 -8.54 -27.19 15.69
N CYS A 13 -9.75 -26.66 15.84
CA CYS A 13 -10.13 -25.36 15.27
C CYS A 13 -9.63 -24.16 16.12
N GLY A 14 -9.18 -24.43 17.35
CA GLY A 14 -8.67 -23.45 18.31
C GLY A 14 -7.17 -23.22 18.27
N ALA A 15 -6.47 -23.69 17.22
CA ALA A 15 -5.13 -23.21 16.91
C ALA A 15 -5.25 -21.80 16.32
N ILE A 16 -5.35 -20.84 17.25
CA ILE A 16 -5.19 -19.41 17.13
C ILE A 16 -4.60 -19.01 15.76
N LEU A 17 -5.46 -18.60 14.84
CA LEU A 17 -5.10 -17.80 13.68
C LEU A 17 -4.62 -16.43 14.20
N HIS A 18 -3.40 -16.36 14.72
CA HIS A 18 -2.63 -15.13 14.63
C HIS A 18 -2.21 -15.02 13.16
N LEU A 19 -3.18 -14.62 12.31
CA LEU A 19 -2.79 -13.96 11.08
C LEU A 19 -2.10 -12.68 11.55
N PRO A 20 -0.82 -12.47 11.24
CA PRO A 20 -0.29 -11.16 11.46
C PRO A 20 -1.11 -10.19 10.60
N GLU A 21 -1.71 -9.19 11.25
CA GLU A 21 -2.37 -8.08 10.58
C GLU A 21 -1.29 -7.22 9.91
N PHE A 22 -0.83 -7.66 8.73
CA PHE A 22 -0.04 -6.80 7.85
C PHE A 22 -0.85 -6.60 6.58
N VAL A 23 -1.78 -5.65 6.62
CA VAL A 23 -2.24 -5.01 5.39
C VAL A 23 -1.72 -3.58 5.48
N ASP A 24 -0.43 -3.40 5.17
CA ASP A 24 0.26 -2.10 5.14
C ASP A 24 0.20 -1.47 3.73
N ALA A 25 -0.96 -1.55 3.08
CA ALA A 25 -1.22 -0.88 1.82
C ALA A 25 -2.14 0.33 2.08
N VAL A 26 -1.84 1.46 1.46
CA VAL A 26 -2.67 2.67 1.54
C VAL A 26 -3.77 2.59 0.50
N ASP A 27 -4.99 3.02 0.85
CA ASP A 27 -6.09 3.17 -0.11
C ASP A 27 -5.70 4.10 -1.26
N PHE A 28 -5.92 3.64 -2.49
CA PHE A 28 -5.54 4.36 -3.71
C PHE A 28 -6.64 4.32 -4.78
N ALA A 29 -6.59 5.29 -5.69
CA ALA A 29 -7.46 5.38 -6.85
C ALA A 29 -6.63 5.49 -8.14
N ASP A 30 -6.99 4.71 -9.16
CA ASP A 30 -6.42 4.86 -10.49
C ASP A 30 -6.92 6.16 -11.14
N CYS A 31 -5.99 7.02 -11.57
CA CYS A 31 -6.28 8.32 -12.17
C CYS A 31 -6.07 8.37 -13.71
N GLY A 32 -5.98 7.21 -14.36
CA GLY A 32 -5.93 7.09 -15.82
C GLY A 32 -4.71 6.32 -16.33
N SER A 33 -4.38 5.20 -15.71
CA SER A 33 -3.37 4.26 -16.20
C SER A 33 -3.83 3.62 -17.52
N THR A 34 -2.95 3.58 -18.53
CA THR A 34 -3.25 2.88 -19.80
C THR A 34 -2.33 1.70 -20.09
N GLY A 35 -1.21 1.59 -19.37
CA GLY A 35 -0.19 0.57 -19.59
C GLY A 35 0.06 -0.36 -18.41
N ALA A 36 -0.55 -0.07 -17.26
CA ALA A 36 -0.39 -0.83 -16.02
C ALA A 36 -1.72 -0.95 -15.28
N ILE A 37 -1.85 -2.02 -14.51
CA ILE A 37 -2.91 -2.22 -13.51
C ILE A 37 -2.25 -2.13 -12.14
N VAL A 38 -2.56 -1.10 -11.36
CA VAL A 38 -2.00 -0.91 -10.02
C VAL A 38 -2.61 -1.94 -9.05
N VAL A 39 -1.75 -2.59 -8.29
CA VAL A 39 -2.11 -3.66 -7.33
C VAL A 39 -2.08 -3.13 -5.90
N SER A 40 -1.03 -2.43 -5.51
CA SER A 40 -0.94 -1.79 -4.19
C SER A 40 -0.02 -0.57 -4.20
N VAL A 41 -0.24 0.30 -3.21
CA VAL A 41 0.66 1.40 -2.86
C VAL A 41 1.06 1.21 -1.40
N ASP A 42 2.36 1.03 -1.16
CA ASP A 42 2.91 0.80 0.17
C ASP A 42 3.81 2.00 0.54
N VAL A 43 3.70 2.48 1.79
CA VAL A 43 4.49 3.62 2.27
C VAL A 43 5.24 3.20 3.53
N PHE A 44 6.58 3.21 3.51
CA PHE A 44 7.43 2.85 4.64
C PHE A 44 8.14 4.10 5.19
N PRO A 45 8.22 4.31 6.53
CA PRO A 45 7.83 3.42 7.62
C PRO A 45 6.41 3.69 8.16
N CYS A 46 5.40 3.62 7.30
CA CYS A 46 4.01 3.87 7.67
C CYS A 46 3.27 2.56 7.93
N ASN A 47 2.38 2.55 8.92
CA ASN A 47 1.55 1.40 9.28
C ASN A 47 0.09 1.80 9.59
N ASN A 48 -0.34 2.93 9.03
CA ASN A 48 -1.67 3.50 9.25
C ASN A 48 -2.21 4.08 7.93
N ASP A 49 -3.53 4.14 7.81
CA ASP A 49 -4.23 4.72 6.66
C ASP A 49 -5.25 5.77 7.16
N PRO A 50 -5.21 7.05 6.71
CA PRO A 50 -4.25 7.65 5.78
C PRO A 50 -2.85 7.74 6.36
N CYS A 51 -1.85 7.43 5.56
CA CYS A 51 -0.46 7.41 6.02
C CYS A 51 0.01 8.78 6.53
N THR A 52 0.64 8.79 7.73
CA THR A 52 1.21 10.02 8.31
C THR A 52 2.67 10.20 7.88
N LEU A 53 2.93 11.19 7.04
CA LEU A 53 4.26 11.55 6.58
C LEU A 53 4.91 12.57 7.54
N VAL A 54 6.02 12.17 8.15
CA VAL A 54 6.74 13.01 9.12
C VAL A 54 7.75 13.91 8.39
N LYS A 55 7.65 15.23 8.56
CA LYS A 55 8.63 16.18 7.99
C LYS A 55 10.06 15.86 8.44
N GLY A 56 10.98 15.88 7.49
CA GLY A 56 12.40 15.55 7.69
C GLY A 56 12.69 14.05 7.76
N ALA A 57 11.68 13.18 7.77
CA ALA A 57 11.88 11.74 7.74
C ALA A 57 12.13 11.23 6.32
N LEU A 58 12.96 10.20 6.21
CA LEU A 58 13.17 9.45 4.98
C LEU A 58 11.99 8.47 4.81
N THR A 59 11.22 8.63 3.75
CA THR A 59 10.04 7.80 3.45
C THR A 59 10.24 7.12 2.11
N THR A 60 9.88 5.84 2.03
CA THR A 60 9.88 5.06 0.80
C THR A 60 8.45 4.81 0.38
N PHE A 61 8.12 5.19 -0.85
CA PHE A 61 6.85 4.88 -1.49
C PHE A 61 7.10 3.75 -2.49
N THR A 62 6.28 2.70 -2.47
CA THR A 62 6.36 1.57 -3.39
C THR A 62 5.02 1.40 -4.08
N VAL A 63 5.03 1.29 -5.41
CA VAL A 63 3.84 0.93 -6.18
C VAL A 63 4.08 -0.43 -6.82
N ASN A 64 3.20 -1.38 -6.52
CA ASN A 64 3.17 -2.68 -7.17
C ASN A 64 2.11 -2.63 -8.27
N PHE A 65 2.47 -3.06 -9.47
CA PHE A 65 1.56 -3.05 -10.63
C PHE A 65 1.86 -4.19 -11.59
N VAL A 66 0.86 -4.56 -12.39
CA VAL A 66 0.99 -5.54 -13.45
C VAL A 66 1.07 -4.84 -14.80
N ALA A 67 2.04 -5.23 -15.62
CA ALA A 67 2.18 -4.76 -16.99
C ALA A 67 2.69 -5.90 -17.89
N PRO A 68 2.31 -5.87 -19.18
CA PRO A 68 1.76 -7.02 -19.93
C PRO A 68 2.02 -8.43 -19.32
N GLY A 69 1.27 -8.76 -18.26
CA GLY A 69 1.26 -10.09 -17.63
C GLY A 69 2.33 -10.34 -16.56
N GLU A 70 3.28 -9.42 -16.40
CA GLU A 70 4.34 -9.49 -15.40
C GLU A 70 4.08 -8.52 -14.26
N THR A 71 4.52 -8.88 -13.06
CA THR A 71 4.42 -8.03 -11.87
C THR A 71 5.68 -7.21 -11.69
N TYR A 72 5.52 -5.92 -11.43
CA TYR A 72 6.58 -4.97 -11.19
C TYR A 72 6.37 -4.25 -9.86
N SER A 73 7.48 -3.87 -9.23
CA SER A 73 7.51 -3.04 -8.03
C SER A 73 8.42 -1.84 -8.29
N PHE A 74 7.86 -0.64 -8.19
CA PHE A 74 8.62 0.61 -8.34
C PHE A 74 8.67 1.33 -6.99
N SER A 75 9.87 1.50 -6.45
CA SER A 75 10.10 2.16 -5.17
C SER A 75 10.85 3.48 -5.34
N TYR A 76 10.42 4.50 -4.62
CA TYR A 76 11.07 5.81 -4.56
C TYR A 76 11.21 6.25 -3.10
N THR A 77 12.45 6.55 -2.71
CA THR A 77 12.77 7.01 -1.35
C THR A 77 13.13 8.49 -1.37
N ALA A 78 12.47 9.28 -0.53
CA ALA A 78 12.70 10.72 -0.42
C ALA A 78 12.51 11.22 1.01
N THR A 79 13.15 12.34 1.32
CA THR A 79 12.93 13.05 2.57
C THR A 79 11.71 13.95 2.44
N VAL A 80 10.78 13.86 3.39
CA VAL A 80 9.60 14.74 3.43
C VAL A 80 10.06 16.17 3.74
N ALA A 81 9.81 17.13 2.84
CA ALA A 81 10.31 18.48 2.99
C ALA A 81 9.69 19.21 4.21
N GLN A 82 10.51 19.94 4.95
CA GLN A 82 10.05 20.71 6.12
C GLN A 82 9.13 21.88 5.76
N SER A 83 9.12 22.31 4.50
CA SER A 83 8.29 23.39 4.00
C SER A 83 6.82 23.01 3.78
N PHE A 84 6.49 21.70 3.83
CA PHE A 84 5.11 21.27 3.72
C PHE A 84 4.26 21.76 4.89
N GLN A 85 3.03 22.20 4.60
CA GLN A 85 2.05 22.51 5.62
C GLN A 85 1.50 21.21 6.20
N SER A 86 1.32 21.16 7.53
CA SER A 86 0.70 20.00 8.17
C SER A 86 -0.78 19.89 7.79
N GLY A 87 -1.26 18.67 7.57
CA GLY A 87 -2.63 18.40 7.15
C GLY A 87 -2.73 17.39 5.99
N PRO A 88 -3.95 17.19 5.46
CA PRO A 88 -4.19 16.25 4.37
C PRO A 88 -3.42 16.62 3.10
N LEU A 89 -2.80 15.62 2.48
CA LEU A 89 -2.06 15.73 1.23
C LEU A 89 -2.47 14.60 0.29
N SER A 90 -3.01 14.97 -0.86
CA SER A 90 -3.26 14.03 -1.97
C SER A 90 -1.99 13.92 -2.80
N ILE A 91 -1.39 12.74 -2.87
CA ILE A 91 -0.24 12.47 -3.72
C ILE A 91 -0.73 11.83 -5.01
N ARG A 92 -0.27 12.38 -6.14
CA ARG A 92 -0.45 11.80 -7.46
C ARG A 92 0.89 11.31 -7.98
N TRP A 93 0.98 10.02 -8.29
CA TRP A 93 2.15 9.41 -8.91
C TRP A 93 1.85 9.04 -10.35
N GLU A 94 2.66 9.55 -11.28
CA GLU A 94 2.60 9.19 -12.70
C GLU A 94 3.89 8.53 -13.18
N ILE A 95 3.76 7.44 -13.93
CA ILE A 95 4.81 6.96 -14.83
C ILE A 95 4.33 7.25 -16.23
N LEU A 96 5.15 7.96 -17.00
CA LEU A 96 4.81 8.39 -18.36
C LEU A 96 5.57 7.56 -19.39
N TYR A 97 4.94 7.33 -20.54
CA TYR A 97 5.64 6.92 -21.75
C TYR A 97 6.55 8.05 -22.26
N GLY A 98 7.48 7.73 -23.17
CA GLY A 98 8.36 8.72 -23.79
C GLY A 98 7.63 9.84 -24.56
N ASN A 99 6.36 9.64 -24.92
CA ASN A 99 5.50 10.64 -25.57
C ASN A 99 4.68 11.49 -24.58
N GLY A 100 4.85 11.28 -23.26
CA GLY A 100 4.13 11.99 -22.21
C GLY A 100 2.75 11.43 -21.86
N ALA A 101 2.27 10.38 -22.55
CA ALA A 101 1.04 9.70 -22.16
C ALA A 101 1.23 8.91 -20.85
N LYS A 102 0.17 8.74 -20.07
CA LYS A 102 0.23 8.04 -18.77
C LYS A 102 0.33 6.53 -18.96
N PHE A 103 1.47 5.94 -18.60
CA PHE A 103 1.61 4.50 -18.48
C PHE A 103 0.91 4.00 -17.20
N MET A 104 1.19 4.66 -16.07
CA MET A 104 0.58 4.40 -14.76
C MET A 104 0.22 5.72 -14.10
N CYS A 105 -0.92 5.78 -13.41
CA CYS A 105 -1.40 6.95 -12.67
C CYS A 105 -2.12 6.48 -11.40
N VAL A 106 -1.67 6.93 -10.23
CA VAL A 106 -2.34 6.63 -8.97
C VAL A 106 -2.44 7.86 -8.06
N ASP A 107 -3.61 8.05 -7.46
CA ASP A 107 -3.88 9.03 -6.42
C ASP A 107 -4.07 8.32 -5.07
N PHE A 108 -3.42 8.81 -4.02
CA PHE A 108 -3.62 8.30 -2.65
C PHE A 108 -3.52 9.43 -1.62
N GLN A 109 -4.25 9.30 -0.52
CA GLN A 109 -4.31 10.32 0.53
C GLN A 109 -3.28 10.02 1.61
N THR A 110 -2.60 11.07 2.07
CA THR A 110 -1.67 11.05 3.20
C THR A 110 -1.94 12.25 4.10
N VAL A 111 -1.29 12.30 5.26
CA VAL A 111 -1.34 13.44 6.17
C VAL A 111 0.09 13.85 6.49
N ILE A 112 0.44 15.11 6.29
CA ILE A 112 1.71 15.67 6.75
C ILE A 112 1.61 15.99 8.25
N ALA A 113 2.53 15.45 9.05
CA ALA A 113 2.75 15.82 10.45
C ALA A 113 3.93 16.79 10.57
#